data_AF-A0AAV7NL33-F1
#
_entry.id   AF-A0AAV7NL33-F1
#
_cell.length_a   1.000
_cell.length_b   1.000
_cell.length_c   1.000
_cell.angle_alpha   90.00
_cell.angle_beta   90.00
_cell.angle_gamma   90.00
#
_symmetry.space_group_name_H-M   'P 1'
#
loop_
_entity.id
_entity.type
_entity.pdbx_description
1 polymer ?
#
loop_
_entity_poly.entity_id
_entity_poly.type
_entity_poly.pdbx_seq_one_letter_code
_entity_poly.pdbx_strand_id
1 'polypeptide(L)'
;MLASGSFQTTGALVGGISQPSFSAFLPKVLDAIIGLTPRHICFPNTLQKQQETKQGFYAISGFPHVLGAIDCTHVRLVPPAATEHLYRNRKHTHSINVQAIVDHQGMFTNVVAKYPGSVHDSYIFRHCTINQHFQDGRYGNGLLVADQGYGIQPWIMTPFGNRSTAAECAYNDAHKRTRSIVERTFGILKSRFCCLDITGGSLLYSPEMVCKIILTCSILHNICIKRNIPLLEPDPYMPENEEEEDAALQHEGEQPNTAAGVRRRKHIVNNCF
;
A
#
# COMPACT_ATOMS: atom_id res chain seq x y z
N MET A 1 -0.12 -13.10 -17.66
CA MET A 1 -1.45 -12.96 -17.04
C MET A 1 -1.50 -11.85 -16.01
N LEU A 2 -0.92 -12.02 -14.80
CA LEU A 2 -0.91 -10.92 -13.82
C LEU A 2 -0.16 -9.68 -14.34
N ALA A 3 0.95 -9.92 -15.06
CA ALA A 3 1.74 -8.89 -15.72
C ALA A 3 1.13 -8.32 -17.01
N SER A 4 0.21 -9.04 -17.68
CA SER A 4 -0.24 -8.67 -19.03
C SER A 4 -1.61 -7.98 -19.07
N GLY A 5 -2.34 -7.90 -17.94
CA GLY A 5 -3.67 -7.27 -17.85
C GLY A 5 -4.80 -8.01 -18.58
N SER A 6 -4.51 -8.79 -19.64
CA SER A 6 -5.51 -9.53 -20.40
C SER A 6 -5.78 -10.92 -19.80
N PHE A 7 -6.88 -11.05 -19.06
CA PHE A 7 -7.35 -12.35 -18.57
C PHE A 7 -8.09 -13.16 -19.65
N GLN A 8 -8.62 -12.49 -20.68
CA GLN A 8 -9.44 -13.12 -21.73
C GLN A 8 -8.60 -13.70 -22.88
N THR A 9 -7.45 -13.11 -23.20
CA THR A 9 -6.64 -13.49 -24.38
C THR A 9 -5.44 -14.40 -24.05
N THR A 10 -5.06 -14.51 -22.78
CA THR A 10 -3.85 -15.28 -22.36
C THR A 10 -4.09 -16.79 -22.24
N GLY A 11 -5.31 -17.30 -22.49
CA GLY A 11 -5.58 -18.74 -22.53
C GLY A 11 -4.95 -19.43 -23.76
N ALA A 12 -4.86 -18.73 -24.89
CA ALA A 12 -4.34 -19.28 -26.13
C ALA A 12 -2.80 -19.24 -26.24
N LEU A 13 -2.13 -18.29 -25.56
CA LEU A 13 -0.74 -17.94 -25.86
C LEU A 13 0.33 -18.46 -24.87
N VAL A 14 -0.04 -18.92 -23.67
CA VAL A 14 0.95 -19.33 -22.64
C VAL A 14 1.01 -20.84 -22.39
N GLY A 15 0.13 -21.66 -23.00
CA GLY A 15 0.31 -23.12 -22.87
C GLY A 15 -0.82 -24.03 -23.30
N GLY A 16 -1.75 -23.60 -24.18
CA GLY A 16 -2.81 -24.48 -24.69
C GLY A 16 -3.84 -24.94 -23.65
N ILE A 17 -4.00 -24.20 -22.54
CA ILE A 17 -4.94 -24.54 -21.46
C ILE A 17 -6.30 -23.88 -21.74
N SER A 18 -7.38 -24.67 -21.69
CA SER A 18 -8.74 -24.13 -21.84
C SER A 18 -9.13 -23.20 -20.69
N GLN A 19 -9.94 -22.18 -20.98
CA GLN A 19 -10.40 -21.21 -19.97
C GLN A 19 -11.07 -21.86 -18.73
N PRO A 20 -11.88 -22.94 -18.85
CA PRO A 20 -12.45 -23.61 -17.69
C PRO A 20 -11.39 -24.29 -16.82
N SER A 21 -10.41 -24.96 -17.44
CA SER A 21 -9.29 -25.56 -16.73
C SER A 21 -8.49 -24.49 -15.99
N PHE A 22 -8.21 -23.39 -16.68
CA PHE A 22 -7.50 -22.26 -16.10
C PHE A 22 -8.23 -21.66 -14.88
N SER A 23 -9.55 -21.45 -15.00
CA SER A 23 -10.40 -20.95 -13.91
C SER A 23 -10.39 -21.88 -12.69
N ALA A 24 -10.31 -23.19 -12.90
CA ALA A 24 -10.22 -24.18 -11.82
C ALA A 24 -8.84 -24.23 -11.13
N PHE A 25 -7.76 -23.94 -11.86
CA PHE A 25 -6.40 -23.99 -11.33
C PHE A 25 -5.95 -22.70 -10.65
N LEU A 26 -6.42 -21.53 -11.12
CA LEU A 26 -5.98 -20.24 -10.62
C LEU A 26 -6.13 -20.09 -9.08
N PRO A 27 -7.27 -20.44 -8.45
CA PRO A 27 -7.40 -20.34 -7.00
C PRO A 27 -6.35 -21.16 -6.24
N LYS A 28 -6.05 -22.37 -6.70
CA LYS A 28 -5.07 -23.27 -6.07
C LYS A 28 -3.65 -22.69 -6.12
N VAL A 29 -3.28 -22.09 -7.26
CA VAL A 29 -1.97 -21.45 -7.43
C VAL A 29 -1.86 -20.23 -6.53
N LEU A 30 -2.90 -19.39 -6.49
CA LEU A 30 -2.91 -18.20 -5.64
C LEU A 30 -2.84 -18.58 -4.16
N ASP A 31 -3.58 -19.59 -3.71
CA ASP A 31 -3.54 -20.08 -2.33
C ASP A 31 -2.15 -20.64 -1.96
N ALA A 32 -1.50 -21.36 -2.87
CA ALA A 32 -0.13 -21.84 -2.66
C ALA A 32 0.88 -20.69 -2.50
N ILE A 33 0.77 -19.63 -3.31
CA ILE A 33 1.65 -18.45 -3.20
C ILE A 33 1.33 -17.65 -1.94
N ILE A 34 0.05 -17.49 -1.58
CA ILE A 34 -0.37 -16.83 -0.34
C ILE A 34 0.16 -17.57 0.88
N GLY A 35 0.30 -18.90 0.83
CA GLY A 35 0.99 -19.68 1.87
C GLY A 35 2.44 -19.22 2.15
N LEU A 36 3.07 -18.49 1.23
CA LEU A 36 4.41 -17.92 1.39
C LEU A 36 4.41 -16.55 2.10
N THR A 37 3.24 -15.96 2.42
CA THR A 37 3.10 -14.66 3.09
C THR A 37 4.03 -14.52 4.31
N PRO A 38 4.08 -15.48 5.26
CA PRO A 38 4.89 -15.35 6.48
C PRO A 38 6.41 -15.28 6.23
N ARG A 39 6.87 -15.57 5.01
CA ARG A 39 8.29 -15.48 4.61
C ARG A 39 8.60 -14.21 3.80
N HIS A 40 7.60 -13.65 3.13
CA HIS A 40 7.81 -12.57 2.17
C HIS A 40 7.20 -11.24 2.59
N ILE A 41 6.12 -11.22 3.39
CA ILE A 41 5.51 -10.00 3.93
C ILE A 41 5.63 -10.07 5.45
N CYS A 42 6.65 -9.41 5.98
CA CYS A 42 6.96 -9.45 7.40
C CYS A 42 7.32 -8.07 7.92
N PHE A 43 6.59 -7.62 8.94
CA PHE A 43 6.94 -6.41 9.68
C PHE A 43 8.25 -6.62 10.48
N PRO A 44 9.08 -5.58 10.67
CA PRO A 44 10.33 -5.68 11.46
C PRO A 44 10.03 -5.96 12.94
N ASN A 45 9.87 -7.24 13.28
CA ASN A 45 9.53 -7.67 14.65
C ASN A 45 10.74 -7.90 15.56
N THR A 46 11.95 -7.98 15.00
CA THR A 46 13.21 -8.10 15.77
C THR A 46 13.88 -6.74 15.91
N LEU A 47 14.54 -6.47 17.05
CA LEU A 47 15.28 -5.22 17.26
C LEU A 47 16.31 -4.93 16.16
N GLN A 48 17.01 -5.97 15.67
CA GLN A 48 17.96 -5.83 14.57
C GLN A 48 17.29 -5.27 13.31
N LYS A 49 16.25 -5.96 12.79
CA LYS A 49 15.49 -5.47 11.63
C LYS A 49 14.88 -4.09 11.85
N GLN A 50 14.39 -3.80 13.05
CA GLN A 50 13.89 -2.46 13.37
C GLN A 50 14.98 -1.40 13.21
N GLN A 51 16.18 -1.68 13.71
CA GLN A 51 17.31 -0.76 13.60
C GLN A 51 17.75 -0.58 12.14
N GLU A 52 17.83 -1.67 11.38
CA GLU A 52 18.13 -1.66 9.94
C GLU A 52 17.10 -0.79 9.18
N THR A 53 15.81 -1.02 9.41
CA THR A 53 14.74 -0.24 8.77
C THR A 53 14.79 1.24 9.15
N LYS A 54 15.02 1.56 10.44
CA LYS A 54 15.15 2.94 10.91
C LYS A 54 16.32 3.66 10.24
N GLN A 55 17.47 3.00 10.14
CA GLN A 55 18.66 3.56 9.47
C GLN A 55 18.40 3.77 7.97
N GLY A 56 17.77 2.80 7.32
CA GLY A 56 17.42 2.89 5.91
C GLY A 56 16.51 4.08 5.59
N PHE A 57 15.47 4.31 6.37
CA PHE A 57 14.62 5.49 6.21
C PHE A 57 15.32 6.80 6.56
N TYR A 58 16.13 6.80 7.62
CA TYR A 58 16.91 7.98 8.00
C TYR A 58 17.86 8.41 6.87
N ALA A 59 18.46 7.46 6.15
CA ALA A 59 19.33 7.74 5.01
C ALA A 59 18.58 8.38 3.81
N ILE A 60 17.26 8.18 3.67
CA ILE A 60 16.48 8.73 2.56
C ILE A 60 16.26 10.24 2.72
N SER A 61 15.93 10.70 3.92
CA SER A 61 15.50 12.09 4.13
C SER A 61 15.81 12.69 5.50
N GLY A 62 16.49 11.96 6.38
CA GLY A 62 16.76 12.37 7.77
C GLY A 62 15.59 12.16 8.73
N PHE A 63 14.47 11.55 8.29
CA PHE A 63 13.32 11.37 9.17
C PHE A 63 13.59 10.26 10.22
N PRO A 64 13.51 10.56 11.53
CA PRO A 64 13.97 9.64 12.57
C PRO A 64 12.98 8.50 12.85
N HIS A 65 13.52 7.34 13.24
CA HIS A 65 12.79 6.21 13.82
C HIS A 65 11.66 5.59 12.99
N VAL A 66 11.63 5.81 11.67
CA VAL A 66 10.61 5.25 10.78
C VAL A 66 10.78 3.74 10.63
N LEU A 67 9.69 2.99 10.80
CA LEU A 67 9.60 1.55 10.59
C LEU A 67 8.82 1.19 9.32
N GLY A 68 8.11 2.14 8.73
CA GLY A 68 7.40 1.94 7.47
C GLY A 68 6.70 3.20 6.99
N ALA A 69 6.51 3.28 5.68
CA ALA A 69 5.57 4.20 5.05
C ALA A 69 4.26 3.47 4.79
N ILE A 70 3.14 4.03 5.24
CA ILE A 70 1.81 3.45 5.13
C ILE A 70 0.94 4.30 4.21
N ASP A 71 0.21 3.63 3.32
CA ASP A 71 -0.73 4.28 2.43
C ASP A 71 -1.73 3.24 1.91
N CYS A 72 -2.78 3.72 1.25
CA CYS A 72 -3.78 2.91 0.58
C CYS A 72 -3.68 3.01 -0.94
N THR A 73 -4.18 1.98 -1.62
CA THR A 73 -4.39 2.02 -3.06
C THR A 73 -5.68 1.30 -3.43
N HIS A 74 -6.34 1.79 -4.47
CA HIS A 74 -7.56 1.20 -4.99
C HIS A 74 -7.25 0.27 -6.17
N VAL A 75 -7.79 -0.94 -6.13
CA VAL A 75 -7.75 -1.93 -7.22
C VAL A 75 -9.17 -2.13 -7.75
N ARG A 76 -9.37 -1.87 -9.05
CA ARG A 76 -10.71 -1.89 -9.67
C ARG A 76 -11.25 -3.31 -9.80
N LEU A 77 -12.54 -3.47 -9.51
CA LEU A 77 -13.28 -4.70 -9.75
C LEU A 77 -14.69 -4.40 -10.23
N VAL A 78 -15.36 -5.40 -10.79
CA VAL A 78 -16.82 -5.37 -10.97
C VAL A 78 -17.46 -6.04 -9.75
N PRO A 79 -18.11 -5.27 -8.84
CA PRO A 79 -18.66 -5.83 -7.62
C PRO A 79 -19.97 -6.59 -7.90
N PRO A 80 -20.40 -7.49 -6.99
CA PRO A 80 -21.72 -8.09 -7.05
C PRO A 80 -22.82 -7.01 -6.96
N ALA A 81 -23.84 -7.11 -7.80
CA ALA A 81 -24.91 -6.09 -7.89
C ALA A 81 -25.60 -5.83 -6.53
N ALA A 82 -25.80 -6.87 -5.71
CA ALA A 82 -26.44 -6.75 -4.40
C ALA A 82 -25.65 -5.89 -3.39
N THR A 83 -24.33 -5.79 -3.56
CA THR A 83 -23.41 -5.11 -2.64
C THR A 83 -22.59 -4.01 -3.31
N GLU A 84 -22.99 -3.58 -4.50
CA GLU A 84 -22.24 -2.65 -5.36
C GLU A 84 -21.84 -1.36 -4.62
N HIS A 85 -22.78 -0.78 -3.87
CA HIS A 85 -22.58 0.47 -3.13
C HIS A 85 -21.43 0.41 -2.11
N LEU A 86 -21.09 -0.77 -1.57
CA LEU A 86 -19.97 -0.94 -0.64
C LEU A 86 -18.62 -0.73 -1.35
N TYR A 87 -18.54 -1.04 -2.64
CA TYR A 87 -17.28 -0.97 -3.38
C TYR A 87 -17.05 0.40 -4.02
N ARG A 88 -18.04 1.31 -3.96
CA ARG A 88 -17.96 2.64 -4.54
C ARG A 88 -17.02 3.53 -3.73
N ASN A 89 -15.93 3.97 -4.34
CA ASN A 89 -14.94 4.86 -3.74
C ASN A 89 -15.29 6.35 -3.95
N ARG A 90 -14.45 7.23 -3.41
CA ARG A 90 -14.57 8.69 -3.51
C ARG A 90 -14.53 9.21 -4.96
N LYS A 91 -13.88 8.49 -5.87
CA LYS A 91 -13.82 8.79 -7.31
C LYS A 91 -15.01 8.20 -8.10
N HIS A 92 -16.07 7.78 -7.40
CA HIS A 92 -17.27 7.15 -7.98
C HIS A 92 -17.00 5.90 -8.83
N THR A 93 -15.88 5.21 -8.61
CA THR A 93 -15.54 3.93 -9.24
C THR A 93 -15.62 2.79 -8.21
N HIS A 94 -15.64 1.53 -8.68
CA HIS A 94 -15.68 0.36 -7.79
C HIS A 94 -14.29 -0.23 -7.56
N SER A 95 -13.95 -0.48 -6.31
CA SER A 95 -12.61 -0.98 -5.97
C SER A 95 -12.57 -1.77 -4.66
N ILE A 96 -11.50 -2.55 -4.48
CA ILE A 96 -10.99 -2.96 -3.17
C ILE A 96 -10.04 -1.87 -2.69
N ASN A 97 -10.23 -1.37 -1.47
CA ASN A 97 -9.25 -0.50 -0.82
C ASN A 97 -8.19 -1.38 -0.13
N VAL A 98 -6.93 -1.21 -0.55
CA VAL A 98 -5.78 -2.00 -0.10
C VAL A 98 -4.85 -1.11 0.68
N GLN A 99 -4.76 -1.33 1.99
CA GLN A 99 -3.72 -0.70 2.80
C GLN A 99 -2.44 -1.53 2.74
N ALA A 100 -1.30 -0.85 2.63
CA ALA A 100 -0.01 -1.51 2.75
C ALA A 100 0.99 -0.67 3.54
N ILE A 101 1.92 -1.35 4.19
CA ILE A 101 3.11 -0.74 4.78
C ILE A 101 4.33 -1.25 4.01
N VAL A 102 5.20 -0.34 3.59
CA VAL A 102 6.45 -0.67 2.91
C VAL A 102 7.65 -0.21 3.74
N ASP A 103 8.77 -0.91 3.61
CA ASP A 103 10.04 -0.47 4.17
C ASP A 103 10.81 0.49 3.26
N HIS A 104 12.00 0.89 3.69
CA HIS A 104 12.87 1.81 2.96
C HIS A 104 13.37 1.27 1.61
N GLN A 105 13.23 -0.03 1.35
CA GLN A 105 13.60 -0.68 0.08
C GLN A 105 12.39 -0.87 -0.85
N GLY A 106 11.19 -0.45 -0.43
CA GLY A 106 9.97 -0.68 -1.18
C GLY A 106 9.47 -2.13 -1.11
N MET A 107 9.87 -2.90 -0.09
CA MET A 107 9.27 -4.21 0.18
C MET A 107 8.01 -4.04 1.02
N PHE A 108 6.95 -4.75 0.67
CA PHE A 108 5.73 -4.84 1.48
C PHE A 108 6.00 -5.58 2.79
N THR A 109 5.80 -4.92 3.91
CA THR A 109 5.96 -5.51 5.26
C THR A 109 4.62 -5.85 5.90
N ASN A 110 3.54 -5.22 5.43
CA ASN A 110 2.16 -5.54 5.75
C ASN A 110 1.24 -5.20 4.57
N VAL A 111 0.22 -6.01 4.31
CA VAL A 111 -0.79 -5.77 3.27
C VAL A 111 -2.15 -6.21 3.80
N VAL A 112 -3.14 -5.33 3.70
CA VAL A 112 -4.53 -5.56 4.10
C VAL A 112 -5.43 -5.33 2.89
N ALA A 113 -5.68 -6.39 2.14
CA ALA A 113 -6.58 -6.40 0.99
C ALA A 113 -7.88 -7.14 1.35
N LYS A 114 -8.78 -6.46 2.07
CA LYS A 114 -10.08 -7.06 2.47
C LYS A 114 -11.24 -6.06 2.57
N TYR A 115 -10.98 -4.78 2.37
CA TYR A 115 -11.98 -3.74 2.59
C TYR A 115 -12.56 -3.25 1.25
N PRO A 116 -13.89 -3.06 1.18
CA PRO A 116 -14.52 -2.42 0.03
C PRO A 116 -14.01 -0.98 -0.18
N GLY A 117 -14.12 -0.48 -1.41
CA GLY A 117 -13.63 0.84 -1.82
C GLY A 117 -14.27 2.03 -1.10
N SER A 118 -15.42 1.85 -0.45
CA SER A 118 -16.07 2.90 0.35
C SER A 118 -15.41 3.12 1.72
N VAL A 119 -14.54 2.20 2.16
CA VAL A 119 -13.94 2.24 3.50
C VAL A 119 -12.74 3.18 3.51
N HIS A 120 -12.68 4.06 4.51
CA HIS A 120 -11.57 5.01 4.70
C HIS A 120 -10.28 4.34 5.18
N ASP A 121 -9.15 4.90 4.77
CA ASP A 121 -7.80 4.37 5.04
C ASP A 121 -7.50 4.25 6.54
N SER A 122 -7.89 5.28 7.29
CA SER A 122 -7.76 5.35 8.75
C SER A 122 -8.56 4.24 9.46
N TYR A 123 -9.74 3.89 8.93
CA TYR A 123 -10.55 2.78 9.45
C TYR A 123 -9.83 1.45 9.25
N ILE A 124 -9.24 1.21 8.07
CA ILE A 124 -8.48 0.00 7.79
C ILE A 124 -7.31 -0.14 8.79
N PHE A 125 -6.58 0.96 9.05
CA PHE A 125 -5.45 0.93 9.98
C PHE A 125 -5.87 0.65 11.41
N ARG A 126 -6.96 1.27 11.88
CA ARG A 126 -7.50 1.05 13.23
C ARG A 126 -7.79 -0.43 13.50
N HIS A 127 -8.20 -1.17 12.48
CA HIS A 127 -8.49 -2.61 12.54
C HIS A 127 -7.34 -3.50 12.05
N CYS A 128 -6.15 -2.93 11.82
CA CYS A 128 -4.95 -3.66 11.44
C CYS A 128 -4.18 -4.16 12.68
N THR A 129 -3.71 -5.41 12.64
CA THR A 129 -2.90 -6.02 13.71
C THR A 129 -1.62 -5.22 14.00
N ILE A 130 -1.04 -4.56 12.99
CA ILE A 130 0.14 -3.72 13.20
C ILE A 130 -0.17 -2.54 14.11
N ASN A 131 -1.34 -1.91 13.96
CA ASN A 131 -1.75 -0.82 14.85
C ASN A 131 -1.89 -1.31 16.31
N GLN A 132 -2.45 -2.50 16.52
CA GLN A 132 -2.52 -3.12 17.84
C GLN A 132 -1.12 -3.35 18.44
N HIS A 133 -0.16 -3.83 17.65
CA HIS A 133 1.22 -4.01 18.13
C HIS A 133 1.90 -2.68 18.51
N PHE A 134 1.61 -1.59 17.83
CA PHE A 134 2.06 -0.26 18.23
C PHE A 134 1.43 0.20 19.55
N GLN A 135 0.13 -0.04 19.73
CA GLN A 135 -0.59 0.26 20.98
C GLN A 135 -0.05 -0.54 22.16
N ASP A 136 0.30 -1.81 21.94
CA ASP A 136 0.96 -2.69 22.91
C ASP A 136 2.40 -2.28 23.24
N GLY A 137 2.96 -1.27 22.55
CA GLY A 137 4.33 -0.79 22.77
C GLY A 137 5.43 -1.69 22.19
N ARG A 138 5.10 -2.68 21.35
CA ARG A 138 6.06 -3.67 20.81
C ARG A 138 7.18 -3.06 19.96
N TYR A 139 6.94 -1.88 19.40
CA TYR A 139 7.87 -1.18 18.51
C TYR A 139 8.57 0.02 19.18
N GLY A 140 8.36 0.23 20.48
CA GLY A 140 8.99 1.29 21.27
C GLY A 140 8.81 2.67 20.65
N ASN A 141 9.91 3.30 20.25
CA ASN A 141 9.92 4.63 19.63
C ASN A 141 9.70 4.63 18.09
N GLY A 142 9.39 3.47 17.50
CA GLY A 142 9.15 3.32 16.08
C GLY A 142 7.94 4.11 15.58
N LEU A 143 8.03 4.61 14.35
CA LEU A 143 7.02 5.47 13.72
C LEU A 143 6.62 4.92 12.36
N LEU A 144 5.37 5.18 11.96
CA LEU A 144 4.90 5.11 10.59
C LEU A 144 4.76 6.52 10.04
N VAL A 145 5.11 6.72 8.77
CA VAL A 145 4.78 7.95 8.02
C VAL A 145 3.54 7.69 7.15
N ALA A 146 2.54 8.54 7.27
CA ALA A 146 1.24 8.39 6.62
C ALA A 146 0.76 9.71 6.01
N ASP A 147 -0.27 9.64 5.17
CA ASP A 147 -1.00 10.83 4.71
C ASP A 147 -1.77 11.51 5.86
N GLN A 148 -2.39 12.66 5.58
CA GLN A 148 -3.14 13.43 6.57
C GLN A 148 -4.40 12.72 7.07
N GLY A 149 -5.07 11.93 6.23
CA GLY A 149 -6.32 11.24 6.51
C GLY A 149 -6.24 10.19 7.63
N TYR A 150 -5.05 9.67 7.92
CA TYR A 150 -4.81 8.73 9.03
C TYR A 150 -4.92 9.39 10.42
N GLY A 151 -4.77 10.71 10.50
CA GLY A 151 -4.71 11.43 11.76
C GLY A 151 -3.44 11.14 12.58
N ILE A 152 -3.01 12.11 13.38
CA ILE A 152 -1.76 11.98 14.13
C ILE A 152 -1.90 11.10 15.37
N GLN A 153 -0.96 10.18 15.52
CA GLN A 153 -0.86 9.28 16.67
C GLN A 153 0.57 9.23 17.22
N PRO A 154 0.82 8.70 18.43
CA PRO A 154 2.19 8.60 18.96
C PRO A 154 3.14 7.81 18.04
N TRP A 155 2.61 6.91 17.22
CA TRP A 155 3.34 6.11 16.22
C TRP A 155 2.97 6.43 14.76
N ILE A 156 2.09 7.42 14.48
CA ILE A 156 1.76 7.82 13.10
C ILE A 156 2.08 9.30 12.93
N MET A 157 3.02 9.59 12.05
CA MET A 157 3.42 10.94 11.68
C MET A 157 2.78 11.35 10.36
N THR A 158 2.02 12.44 10.41
CA THR A 158 1.34 13.05 9.25
C THR A 158 1.91 14.45 8.99
N PRO A 159 1.78 15.00 7.76
CA PRO A 159 2.28 16.33 7.44
C PRO A 159 1.53 17.43 8.21
N PHE A 160 2.13 18.61 8.34
CA PHE A 160 1.44 19.82 8.76
C PHE A 160 0.63 20.37 7.59
N GLY A 161 -0.69 20.51 7.76
CA GLY A 161 -1.57 21.13 6.76
C GLY A 161 -1.29 22.62 6.56
N ASN A 162 -1.18 23.38 7.66
CA ASN A 162 -0.78 24.79 7.64
C ASN A 162 0.64 24.93 8.18
N ARG A 163 1.58 25.33 7.33
CA ARG A 163 2.99 25.52 7.69
C ARG A 163 3.18 26.93 8.22
N SER A 164 3.81 27.07 9.38
CA SER A 164 4.04 28.38 10.02
C SER A 164 5.52 28.65 10.31
N THR A 165 6.38 27.64 10.35
CA THR A 165 7.82 27.79 10.67
C THR A 165 8.73 27.06 9.69
N ALA A 166 10.01 27.48 9.62
CA ALA A 166 11.03 26.81 8.80
C ALA A 166 11.24 25.34 9.20
N ALA A 167 11.19 25.04 10.50
CA ALA A 167 11.31 23.67 11.01
C ALA A 167 10.13 22.79 10.58
N GLU A 168 8.91 23.32 10.56
CA GLU A 168 7.73 22.61 10.02
C GLU A 168 7.82 22.37 8.51
N CYS A 169 8.40 23.31 7.76
CA CYS A 169 8.70 23.11 6.34
C CYS A 169 9.74 22.00 6.14
N ALA A 170 10.86 22.03 6.87
CA ALA A 170 11.89 20.99 6.80
C ALA A 170 11.36 19.61 7.19
N TYR A 171 10.53 19.54 8.24
CA TYR A 171 9.82 18.32 8.63
C TYR A 171 8.93 17.80 7.49
N ASN A 172 8.11 18.67 6.87
CA ASN A 172 7.21 18.26 5.79
C ASN A 172 7.98 17.81 4.55
N ASP A 173 9.10 18.45 4.22
CA ASP A 173 9.96 18.06 3.10
C ASP A 173 10.58 16.69 3.35
N ALA A 174 11.09 16.45 4.57
CA ALA A 174 11.62 15.15 4.95
C ALA A 174 10.52 14.07 4.96
N HIS A 175 9.35 14.37 5.54
CA HIS A 175 8.18 13.50 5.58
C HIS A 175 7.73 13.11 4.17
N LYS A 176 7.56 14.08 3.27
CA LYS A 176 7.16 13.84 1.87
C LYS A 176 8.15 12.92 1.16
N ARG A 177 9.46 13.17 1.31
CA ARG A 177 10.49 12.30 0.73
C ARG A 177 10.46 10.89 1.30
N THR A 178 10.30 10.73 2.62
CA THR A 178 10.15 9.41 3.26
C THR A 178 8.91 8.68 2.77
N ARG A 179 7.76 9.36 2.74
CA ARG A 179 6.48 8.75 2.36
C ARG A 179 6.47 8.34 0.89
N SER A 180 7.12 9.10 0.00
CA SER A 180 7.12 8.83 -1.45
C SER A 180 7.49 7.40 -1.86
N ILE A 181 8.21 6.65 -1.01
CA ILE A 181 8.53 5.25 -1.27
C ILE A 181 7.28 4.36 -1.38
N VAL A 182 6.21 4.62 -0.62
CA VAL A 182 4.98 3.80 -0.66
C VAL A 182 4.20 4.02 -1.94
N GLU A 183 4.05 5.27 -2.36
CA GLU A 183 3.42 5.66 -3.63
C GLU A 183 4.19 5.07 -4.80
N ARG A 184 5.52 5.24 -4.82
CA ARG A 184 6.39 4.64 -5.83
C ARG A 184 6.27 3.11 -5.85
N THR A 185 6.18 2.48 -4.68
CA THR A 185 6.04 1.02 -4.58
C THR A 185 4.71 0.54 -5.16
N PHE A 186 3.62 1.28 -4.95
CA PHE A 186 2.34 0.98 -5.60
C PHE A 186 2.40 1.17 -7.12
N GLY A 187 3.02 2.25 -7.61
CA GLY A 187 3.24 2.45 -9.05
C GLY A 187 4.04 1.30 -9.68
N ILE A 188 5.13 0.89 -9.03
CA ILE A 188 5.93 -0.27 -9.45
C ILE A 188 5.12 -1.57 -9.42
N LEU A 189 4.32 -1.80 -8.37
CA LEU A 189 3.48 -2.99 -8.25
C LEU A 189 2.46 -3.07 -9.40
N LYS A 190 1.76 -1.95 -9.69
CA LYS A 190 0.75 -1.86 -10.74
C LYS A 190 1.36 -1.96 -12.14
N SER A 191 2.51 -1.34 -12.36
CA SER A 191 3.28 -1.49 -13.61
C SER A 191 3.76 -2.92 -13.84
N ARG A 192 4.24 -3.60 -12.79
CA ARG A 192 4.70 -5.00 -12.87
C ARG A 192 3.54 -5.97 -13.07
N PHE A 193 2.37 -5.67 -12.50
CA PHE A 193 1.18 -6.49 -12.53
C PHE A 193 -0.02 -5.69 -13.04
N CYS A 194 -0.06 -5.41 -14.34
CA CYS A 194 -1.04 -4.54 -14.99
C CYS A 194 -2.50 -4.92 -14.68
N CYS A 195 -2.79 -6.15 -14.26
CA CYS A 195 -4.11 -6.53 -13.76
C CYS A 195 -4.59 -5.75 -12.51
N LEU A 196 -3.68 -5.11 -11.78
CA LEU A 196 -3.98 -4.23 -10.65
C LEU A 196 -4.09 -2.76 -11.06
N ASP A 197 -3.67 -2.45 -12.28
CA ASP A 197 -3.67 -1.11 -12.84
C ASP A 197 -4.99 -0.82 -13.56
N ILE A 198 -5.32 0.46 -13.67
CA ILE A 198 -6.51 0.93 -14.39
C ILE A 198 -6.43 0.57 -15.88
N THR A 199 -5.23 0.57 -16.46
CA THR A 199 -4.97 0.16 -17.85
C THR A 199 -5.32 -1.31 -18.11
N GLY A 200 -5.23 -2.17 -17.10
CA GLY A 200 -5.71 -3.56 -17.14
C GLY A 200 -7.22 -3.71 -17.02
N GLY A 201 -7.95 -2.61 -16.82
CA GLY A 201 -9.41 -2.58 -16.65
C GLY A 201 -9.88 -2.97 -15.25
N SER A 202 -11.14 -3.39 -15.15
CA SER A 202 -11.73 -3.88 -13.90
C SER A 202 -11.60 -5.40 -13.81
N LEU A 203 -11.17 -5.91 -12.66
CA LEU A 203 -11.15 -7.35 -12.42
C LEU A 203 -12.56 -7.93 -12.38
N LEU A 204 -12.82 -8.89 -13.27
CA LEU A 204 -14.10 -9.60 -13.40
C LEU A 204 -14.16 -10.85 -12.50
N TYR A 205 -13.70 -10.71 -11.26
CA TYR A 205 -13.66 -11.78 -10.27
C TYR A 205 -14.41 -11.37 -9.01
N SER A 206 -14.79 -12.34 -8.18
CA SER A 206 -15.37 -12.05 -6.87
C SER A 206 -14.41 -11.20 -6.02
N PRO A 207 -14.92 -10.37 -5.08
CA PRO A 207 -14.09 -9.56 -4.20
C PRO A 207 -13.01 -10.37 -3.48
N GLU A 208 -13.36 -11.56 -2.99
CA GLU A 208 -12.43 -12.50 -2.34
C GLU A 208 -11.30 -12.93 -3.28
N MET A 209 -11.64 -13.20 -4.53
CA MET A 209 -10.67 -13.63 -5.51
C MET A 209 -9.71 -12.50 -5.90
N VAL A 210 -10.23 -11.27 -6.04
CA VAL A 210 -9.44 -10.05 -6.23
C VAL A 210 -8.47 -9.85 -5.07
N CYS A 211 -8.91 -10.05 -3.82
CA CYS A 211 -8.06 -9.94 -2.64
C CYS A 211 -6.87 -10.93 -2.67
N LYS A 212 -7.10 -12.18 -3.09
CA LYS A 212 -6.02 -13.17 -3.27
C LYS A 212 -5.04 -12.78 -4.38
N ILE A 213 -5.54 -12.22 -5.49
CA ILE A 213 -4.69 -11.71 -6.58
C ILE A 213 -3.77 -10.59 -6.05
N ILE A 214 -4.33 -9.62 -5.34
CA ILE A 214 -3.59 -8.50 -4.74
C ILE A 214 -2.48 -9.02 -3.83
N LEU A 215 -2.82 -9.89 -2.87
CA LEU A 215 -1.84 -10.48 -1.94
C LEU A 215 -0.75 -11.24 -2.68
N THR A 216 -1.11 -12.02 -3.70
CA THR A 216 -0.15 -12.76 -4.52
C THR A 216 0.81 -11.81 -5.23
N CYS A 217 0.31 -10.75 -5.87
CA CYS A 217 1.15 -9.74 -6.52
C CYS A 217 2.11 -9.07 -5.54
N SER A 218 1.66 -8.72 -4.32
CA SER A 218 2.52 -8.16 -3.28
C SER A 218 3.64 -9.11 -2.86
N ILE A 219 3.35 -10.42 -2.73
CA ILE A 219 4.36 -11.44 -2.42
C ILE A 219 5.38 -11.57 -3.55
N LEU A 220 4.90 -11.66 -4.79
CA LEU A 220 5.75 -11.77 -5.97
C LEU A 220 6.62 -10.53 -6.16
N HIS A 221 6.10 -9.32 -5.89
CA HIS A 221 6.88 -8.08 -5.89
C HIS A 221 8.07 -8.16 -4.92
N ASN A 222 7.84 -8.60 -3.68
CA ASN A 222 8.93 -8.77 -2.72
C ASN A 222 9.94 -9.85 -3.16
N ILE A 223 9.48 -10.93 -3.81
CA ILE A 223 10.37 -11.93 -4.41
C ILE A 223 11.23 -11.30 -5.51
N CYS A 224 10.63 -10.47 -6.37
CA CYS A 224 11.34 -9.75 -7.42
C CYS A 224 12.43 -8.84 -6.85
N ILE A 225 12.11 -8.05 -5.82
CA ILE A 225 13.10 -7.19 -5.14
C ILE A 225 14.25 -8.04 -4.57
N LYS A 226 13.94 -9.08 -3.79
CA LYS A 226 14.96 -9.95 -3.17
C LYS A 226 15.87 -10.65 -4.18
N ARG A 227 15.35 -10.93 -5.37
CA ARG A 227 16.09 -11.59 -6.46
C ARG A 227 16.68 -10.62 -7.47
N ASN A 228 16.58 -9.31 -7.25
CA ASN A 228 17.01 -8.26 -8.17
C ASN A 228 16.43 -8.44 -9.59
N ILE A 229 15.16 -8.86 -9.68
CA ILE A 229 14.47 -9.02 -10.96
C ILE A 229 14.04 -7.62 -11.45
N PRO A 230 14.54 -7.15 -12.60
CA PRO A 230 14.21 -5.83 -13.10
C PRO A 230 12.72 -5.69 -13.40
N LEU A 231 12.25 -4.45 -13.53
CA LEU A 231 10.95 -4.20 -14.16
C LEU A 231 11.07 -4.55 -15.64
N LEU A 232 10.02 -5.15 -16.18
CA LEU A 232 9.92 -5.30 -17.63
C LEU A 232 9.72 -3.91 -18.22
N GLU A 233 10.32 -3.65 -19.39
CA GLU A 233 10.10 -2.40 -20.09
C GLU A 233 8.59 -2.21 -20.35
N PRO A 234 8.06 -0.97 -20.27
CA PRO A 234 6.67 -0.72 -20.58
C PRO A 234 6.34 -1.23 -21.98
N ASP A 235 5.24 -1.97 -22.11
CA ASP A 235 4.75 -2.33 -23.44
C ASP A 235 4.42 -1.02 -24.19
N PRO A 236 5.04 -0.74 -25.36
CA PRO A 236 4.85 0.52 -26.09
C PRO A 236 3.39 0.73 -26.55
N TYR A 237 2.53 -0.30 -26.43
CA TYR A 237 1.11 -0.22 -26.74
C TYR A 237 0.22 0.01 -25.50
N MET A 238 0.78 0.08 -24.29
CA MET A 238 0.03 0.42 -23.09
C MET A 238 -0.10 1.95 -22.96
N PRO A 239 -1.32 2.49 -22.73
CA PRO A 239 -1.51 3.92 -22.55
C PRO A 239 -0.76 4.42 -21.31
N GLU A 240 -0.10 5.58 -21.43
CA GLU A 240 0.54 6.26 -20.30
C GLU A 240 -0.53 6.64 -19.27
N ASN A 241 -0.27 6.31 -17.99
CA ASN A 241 -1.15 6.68 -16.89
C ASN A 241 -0.87 8.13 -16.50
N GLU A 242 -1.82 9.02 -16.76
CA GLU A 242 -2.01 10.19 -15.90
C GLU A 242 -2.64 9.64 -14.61
N GLU A 243 -1.85 9.40 -13.56
CA GLU A 243 -2.42 9.29 -12.22
C GLU A 243 -3.19 10.60 -11.98
N GLU A 244 -4.52 10.57 -12.16
CA GLU A 244 -5.38 11.70 -11.86
C GLU A 244 -5.08 12.14 -10.43
N GLU A 245 -4.37 13.29 -10.33
CA GLU A 245 -4.06 13.97 -9.08
C GLU A 245 -5.32 13.91 -8.21
N ASP A 246 -5.16 13.43 -6.98
CA ASP A 246 -6.21 13.55 -5.98
C ASP A 246 -6.51 15.03 -5.80
N ALA A 247 -7.48 15.53 -6.59
CA ALA A 247 -8.05 16.84 -6.38
C ALA A 247 -8.48 16.87 -4.92
N ALA A 248 -7.92 17.83 -4.17
CA ALA A 248 -8.16 18.05 -2.75
C ALA A 248 -9.64 18.35 -2.51
N LEU A 249 -10.48 17.33 -2.57
CA LEU A 249 -11.89 17.37 -2.21
C LEU A 249 -11.96 17.05 -0.71
N GLN A 250 -12.74 17.87 -0.01
CA GLN A 250 -12.81 17.96 1.45
C GLN A 250 -12.83 16.59 2.12
N HIS A 251 -11.88 16.38 3.04
CA HIS A 251 -11.73 15.15 3.84
C HIS A 251 -12.91 14.99 4.83
N GLU A 252 -14.09 14.62 4.34
CA GLU A 252 -15.12 14.06 5.21
C GLU A 252 -14.65 12.67 5.67
N GLY A 253 -14.43 12.52 6.99
CA GLY A 253 -13.99 11.28 7.63
C GLY A 253 -12.53 11.26 8.14
N GLU A 254 -11.85 12.40 8.25
CA GLU A 254 -10.50 12.49 8.84
C GLU A 254 -10.47 11.92 10.28
N GLN A 255 -9.53 11.03 10.55
CA GLN A 255 -9.35 10.53 11.92
C GLN A 255 -8.77 11.66 12.79
N PRO A 256 -9.37 11.95 13.96
CA PRO A 256 -8.93 13.08 14.77
C PRO A 256 -7.52 12.86 15.32
N ASN A 257 -6.80 13.96 15.40
CA ASN A 257 -5.46 14.01 15.97
C ASN A 257 -5.48 13.69 17.48
N THR A 258 -4.60 12.79 17.92
CA THR A 258 -4.43 12.54 19.36
C THR A 258 -3.51 13.57 20.00
N ALA A 259 -3.82 14.01 21.22
CA ALA A 259 -2.96 14.97 21.94
C ALA A 259 -1.53 14.43 22.14
N ALA A 260 -1.37 13.12 22.36
CA ALA A 260 -0.08 12.47 22.49
C ALA A 260 0.70 12.46 21.15
N GLY A 261 0.02 12.20 20.02
CA GLY A 261 0.62 12.31 18.68
C GLY A 261 1.07 13.73 18.35
N VAL A 262 0.25 14.74 18.65
CA VAL A 262 0.61 16.16 18.46
C VAL A 262 1.86 16.52 19.25
N ARG A 263 1.94 16.12 20.53
CA ARG A 263 3.14 16.33 21.35
C ARG A 263 4.36 15.62 20.76
N ARG A 264 4.20 14.39 20.28
CA ARG A 264 5.27 13.60 19.67
C ARG A 264 5.82 14.26 18.40
N ARG A 265 4.95 14.73 17.50
CA ARG A 265 5.38 15.44 16.28
C ARG A 265 6.10 16.75 16.61
N LYS A 266 5.56 17.55 17.54
CA LYS A 266 6.26 18.79 18.00
C LYS A 266 7.64 18.47 18.57
N HIS A 267 7.77 17.39 19.34
CA HIS A 267 9.06 16.96 19.85
C HIS A 267 10.03 16.56 18.73
N ILE A 268 9.57 15.82 17.71
CA ILE A 268 10.39 15.47 16.55
C ILE A 268 10.84 16.72 15.79
N VAL A 269 9.93 17.66 15.52
CA VAL A 269 10.26 18.94 14.88
C VAL A 269 11.36 19.63 15.69
N ASN A 270 11.13 19.95 16.96
CA ASN A 270 12.06 20.75 17.75
C ASN A 270 13.45 20.12 17.99
N ASN A 271 13.60 18.80 17.83
CA ASN A 271 14.86 18.10 18.12
C ASN A 271 15.56 17.58 16.86
N CYS A 272 14.90 17.56 15.71
CA CYS A 272 15.43 16.96 14.48
C CYS A 272 15.37 17.90 13.26
N PHE A 273 14.60 18.99 13.30
CA PHE A 273 14.36 19.92 12.20
C PHE A 273 14.42 21.39 12.67
#